data_AF-A0A962GB83-F1
#
_entry.id   AF-A0A962GB83-F1
#
_cell.length_a   1.000
_cell.length_b   1.000
_cell.length_c   1.000
_cell.angle_alpha   90.00
_cell.angle_beta   90.00
_cell.angle_gamma   90.00
#
_symmetry.space_group_name_H-M   'P 1'
#
loop_
_entity.id
_entity.type
_entity.pdbx_description
1 polymer ?
#
loop_
_entity_poly.entity_id
_entity_poly.type
_entity_poly.pdbx_seq_one_letter_code
_entity_poly.pdbx_strand_id
1 'polypeptide(L)'
;MTISNHFRLLSRYNQWMNGKVYAAALQMGVPALREDRGAFFGSVFGTLNHIMVADTIWLKRFAAHPRAFRSLQAMRSMPGPDSLRQTLHDDMPALQA
;
A
#
# COMPACT_ATOMS: atom_id res chain seq x y z
N MET A 1 -19.27 14.38 14.88
CA MET A 1 -18.31 14.17 13.78
C MET A 1 -19.07 13.62 12.58
N THR A 2 -18.94 14.21 11.37
CA THR A 2 -19.58 13.64 10.17
C THR A 2 -18.77 12.47 9.63
N ILE A 3 -19.41 11.57 8.89
CA ILE A 3 -18.73 10.43 8.26
C ILE A 3 -17.62 10.88 7.29
N SER A 4 -17.82 12.00 6.59
CA SER A 4 -16.81 12.58 5.70
C SER A 4 -15.58 13.07 6.47
N ASN A 5 -15.77 13.75 7.61
CA ASN A 5 -14.65 14.21 8.44
C ASN A 5 -13.88 13.03 9.05
N HIS A 6 -14.56 11.93 9.38
CA HIS A 6 -13.93 10.72 9.86
C HIS A 6 -12.98 10.11 8.82
N PHE A 7 -13.43 9.93 7.57
CA PHE A 7 -12.57 9.40 6.51
C PHE A 7 -11.39 10.32 6.18
N ARG A 8 -11.58 11.65 6.23
CA ARG A 8 -10.47 12.60 6.08
C ARG A 8 -9.44 12.46 7.20
N LEU A 9 -9.89 12.28 8.45
CA LEU A 9 -9.00 12.01 9.58
C LEU A 9 -8.21 10.71 9.37
N LEU A 10 -8.90 9.62 9.02
CA LEU A 10 -8.27 8.33 8.76
C LEU A 10 -7.28 8.39 7.60
N SER A 11 -7.58 9.12 6.52
CA SER A 11 -6.65 9.29 5.39
C SER A 11 -5.34 9.98 5.80
N ARG A 12 -5.42 11.05 6.59
CA ARG A 12 -4.23 11.74 7.11
C ARG A 12 -3.45 10.87 8.09
N TYR A 13 -4.15 10.15 8.94
CA TYR A 13 -3.53 9.21 9.87
C TYR A 13 -2.79 8.09 9.13
N ASN A 14 -3.40 7.50 8.10
CA ASN A 14 -2.79 6.47 7.28
C ASN A 14 -1.51 6.99 6.59
N GLN A 15 -1.55 8.18 5.99
CA GLN A 15 -0.36 8.80 5.39
C GLN A 15 0.77 9.01 6.41
N TRP A 16 0.43 9.53 7.60
CA TRP A 16 1.40 9.72 8.68
C TRP A 16 2.01 8.40 9.15
N MET A 17 1.18 7.37 9.36
CA MET A 17 1.63 6.07 9.81
C MET A 17 2.47 5.33 8.76
N ASN A 18 2.11 5.42 7.47
CA ASN A 18 2.92 4.88 6.39
C ASN A 18 4.33 5.48 6.43
N GLY A 19 4.45 6.81 6.58
CA GLY A 19 5.74 7.47 6.74
C GLY A 19 6.57 6.92 7.89
N LYS A 20 5.95 6.69 9.06
CA LYS A 20 6.65 6.12 10.23
C LYS A 20 7.06 4.66 10.02
N VAL A 21 6.18 3.85 9.42
CA VAL A 21 6.46 2.43 9.14
C VAL A 21 7.61 2.30 8.15
N TYR A 22 7.60 3.06 7.05
CA TYR A 22 8.68 3.04 6.07
C TYR A 22 10.00 3.56 6.64
N ALA A 23 9.97 4.63 7.46
CA ALA A 23 11.17 5.13 8.13
C ALA A 23 11.79 4.08 9.06
N ALA A 24 10.97 3.37 9.85
CA ALA A 24 11.45 2.29 10.70
C ALA A 24 11.98 1.10 9.89
N ALA A 25 11.30 0.73 8.81
CA ALA A 25 11.73 -0.34 7.90
C ALA A 25 13.12 -0.05 7.30
N LEU A 26 13.36 1.19 6.84
CA LEU A 26 14.65 1.60 6.26
C LEU A 26 15.82 1.48 7.24
N GLN A 27 15.58 1.61 8.55
CA GLN A 27 16.63 1.47 9.57
C GLN A 27 17.14 0.02 9.74
N MET A 28 16.38 -0.98 9.29
CA MET A 28 16.76 -2.39 9.45
C MET A 28 17.86 -2.82 8.45
N GLY A 29 17.99 -2.12 7.32
CA GLY A 29 18.82 -2.55 6.19
C GLY A 29 18.15 -3.62 5.32
N VAL A 30 18.59 -3.71 4.06
CA VAL A 30 17.97 -4.57 3.03
C VAL A 30 17.93 -6.06 3.42
N PRO A 31 19.01 -6.67 3.96
CA PRO A 31 18.98 -8.09 4.32
C PRO A 31 17.93 -8.39 5.39
N ALA A 32 17.89 -7.58 6.45
CA ALA A 32 16.94 -7.76 7.54
C ALA A 32 15.50 -7.49 7.11
N LEU A 33 15.25 -6.60 6.14
CA LEU A 33 13.89 -6.37 5.63
C LEU A 33 13.33 -7.59 4.89
N ARG A 34 14.19 -8.30 4.17
CA ARG A 34 13.84 -9.45 3.32
C ARG A 34 13.91 -10.79 4.05
N GLU A 35 14.57 -10.83 5.21
CA GLU A 35 14.63 -12.01 6.07
C GLU A 35 13.23 -12.55 6.40
N ASP A 36 13.04 -13.85 6.17
CA ASP A 36 11.83 -14.55 6.59
C ASP A 36 11.80 -14.63 8.13
N ARG A 37 10.75 -14.04 8.71
CA ARG A 37 10.51 -14.02 10.16
C ARG A 37 9.22 -14.76 10.54
N GLY A 38 8.69 -15.60 9.65
CA GLY A 38 7.45 -16.33 9.88
C GLY A 38 6.20 -15.45 9.87
N ALA A 39 6.28 -14.24 9.29
CA ALA A 39 5.09 -13.45 9.00
C ALA A 39 4.23 -14.16 7.95
N PHE A 40 2.94 -13.81 7.84
CA PHE A 40 2.07 -14.44 6.83
C PHE A 40 2.61 -14.27 5.39
N PHE A 41 3.29 -13.14 5.13
CA PHE A 41 4.00 -12.83 3.88
C PHE A 41 5.53 -13.05 3.98
N GLY A 42 5.97 -13.88 4.92
CA GLY A 42 7.37 -14.23 5.19
C GLY A 42 8.14 -13.13 5.91
N SER A 43 8.31 -12.00 5.24
CA SER A 43 9.18 -10.90 5.70
C SER A 43 8.43 -9.58 5.91
N VAL A 44 9.13 -8.60 6.48
CA VAL A 44 8.63 -7.21 6.55
C VAL A 44 8.43 -6.66 5.14
N PHE A 45 9.39 -6.90 4.25
CA PHE A 45 9.30 -6.47 2.84
C PHE A 45 8.11 -7.11 2.11
N GLY A 46 7.85 -8.40 2.32
CA GLY A 46 6.69 -9.08 1.75
C GLY A 46 5.37 -8.52 2.28
N THR A 47 5.32 -8.15 3.57
CA THR A 47 4.14 -7.52 4.18
C THR A 47 3.86 -6.13 3.61
N LEU A 48 4.90 -5.31 3.40
CA LEU A 48 4.75 -3.98 2.78
C LEU A 48 4.28 -4.09 1.32
N ASN A 49 4.81 -5.04 0.55
CA ASN A 49 4.31 -5.34 -0.79
C ASN A 49 2.83 -5.75 -0.77
N HIS A 50 2.43 -6.58 0.20
CA HIS A 50 1.03 -6.98 0.33
C HIS A 50 0.09 -5.79 0.60
N ILE A 51 0.51 -4.83 1.42
CA ILE A 51 -0.29 -3.61 1.66
C ILE A 51 -0.52 -2.85 0.34
N MET A 52 0.52 -2.68 -0.47
CA MET A 52 0.39 -2.04 -1.80
C MET A 52 -0.52 -2.84 -2.75
N VAL A 53 -0.46 -4.17 -2.72
CA VAL A 53 -1.38 -5.04 -3.48
C VAL A 53 -2.83 -4.80 -3.03
N ALA A 54 -3.08 -4.78 -1.72
CA ALA A 54 -4.42 -4.57 -1.17
C ALA A 54 -4.97 -3.17 -1.52
N ASP A 55 -4.16 -2.13 -1.37
CA ASP A 55 -4.52 -0.75 -1.72
C ASP A 55 -4.84 -0.63 -3.21
N THR A 56 -4.02 -1.23 -4.07
CA THR A 56 -4.25 -1.26 -5.52
C THR A 56 -5.59 -1.91 -5.85
N ILE A 57 -5.92 -3.07 -5.25
CA ILE A 57 -7.20 -3.76 -5.48
C ILE A 57 -8.38 -2.86 -5.10
N TRP A 58 -8.36 -2.25 -3.92
CA TRP A 58 -9.46 -1.41 -3.45
C TRP A 58 -9.61 -0.13 -4.27
N LEU A 59 -8.51 0.57 -4.54
CA LEU A 59 -8.52 1.80 -5.33
C LEU A 59 -8.97 1.53 -6.76
N LYS A 60 -8.61 0.39 -7.37
CA LYS A 60 -9.12 0.00 -8.69
C LYS A 60 -10.63 -0.28 -8.66
N ARG A 61 -11.16 -0.95 -7.63
CA ARG A 61 -12.61 -1.15 -7.46
C ARG A 61 -13.35 0.18 -7.36
N PHE A 62 -12.83 1.13 -6.59
CA PHE A 62 -13.41 2.47 -6.50
C PHE A 62 -13.28 3.24 -7.82
N ALA A 63 -12.17 3.08 -8.55
CA ALA A 63 -11.96 3.71 -9.84
C ALA A 63 -12.96 3.22 -10.90
N ALA A 64 -13.36 1.93 -10.83
CA ALA A 64 -14.35 1.32 -11.71
C ALA A 64 -15.80 1.73 -11.39
N HIS A 65 -16.05 2.43 -10.27
CA HIS A 65 -17.39 2.87 -9.91
C HIS A 65 -17.99 3.78 -11.00
N PRO A 66 -19.30 3.63 -11.36
CA PRO A 66 -19.93 4.38 -12.46
C PRO A 66 -19.82 5.90 -12.34
N ARG A 67 -19.75 6.41 -11.10
CA ARG A 67 -19.56 7.83 -10.80
C ARG A 67 -18.23 8.43 -11.31
N ALA A 68 -17.26 7.59 -11.69
CA ALA A 68 -15.99 8.01 -12.31
C ALA A 68 -15.27 9.13 -11.54
N PHE A 69 -14.90 8.85 -10.29
CA PHE A 69 -14.22 9.83 -9.44
C PHE A 69 -12.90 10.31 -10.07
N ARG A 70 -12.79 11.62 -10.32
CA ARG A 70 -11.59 12.25 -10.91
C ARG A 70 -10.30 11.93 -10.14
N SER A 71 -10.40 11.82 -8.82
CA SER A 71 -9.26 11.49 -7.94
C SER A 71 -8.66 10.10 -8.20
N LEU A 72 -9.36 9.21 -8.91
CA LEU A 72 -8.94 7.83 -9.18
C LEU A 72 -8.70 7.57 -10.68
N GLN A 73 -8.59 8.62 -11.49
CA GLN A 73 -8.41 8.46 -12.94
C GLN A 73 -7.15 7.65 -13.28
N ALA A 74 -6.03 7.90 -12.59
CA ALA A 74 -4.77 7.17 -12.78
C ALA A 74 -4.91 5.66 -12.56
N MET A 75 -5.71 5.24 -11.56
CA MET A 75 -5.91 3.83 -11.19
C MET A 75 -6.64 3.02 -12.27
N ARG A 76 -7.37 3.68 -13.17
CA ARG A 76 -8.09 2.99 -14.26
C ARG A 76 -7.12 2.36 -15.26
N SER A 77 -6.00 3.03 -15.53
CA SER A 77 -5.01 2.63 -16.52
C SER A 77 -3.94 1.68 -15.96
N MET A 78 -3.78 1.61 -14.64
CA MET A 78 -2.80 0.74 -14.01
C MET A 78 -3.20 -0.75 -14.15
N PRO A 79 -2.26 -1.68 -14.30
CA PRO A 79 -2.57 -3.10 -14.19
C PRO A 79 -3.09 -3.45 -12.79
N GLY A 80 -3.94 -4.47 -12.69
CA GLY A 80 -4.27 -5.07 -11.40
C GLY A 80 -3.18 -6.06 -10.98
N PRO A 81 -3.05 -6.36 -9.68
CA PRO A 81 -2.16 -7.42 -9.24
C PRO A 81 -2.74 -8.80 -9.62
N ASP A 82 -1.86 -9.74 -9.94
CA ASP A 82 -2.19 -11.12 -10.32
C ASP A 82 -2.41 -12.03 -9.09
N SER A 83 -1.89 -11.64 -7.93
CA SER A 83 -1.96 -12.41 -6.69
C SER A 83 -1.83 -11.54 -5.44
N LEU A 84 -2.43 -11.98 -4.33
CA LEU A 84 -2.26 -11.34 -3.01
C LEU A 84 -0.82 -11.39 -2.49
N ARG A 85 0.01 -12.28 -3.04
CA ARG A 85 1.44 -12.46 -2.70
C ARG A 85 2.38 -11.86 -3.75
N GLN A 86 1.85 -11.16 -4.77
CA GLN A 86 2.70 -10.56 -5.79
C GLN A 86 3.65 -9.54 -5.16
N THR A 87 4.91 -9.58 -5.58
CA THR A 87 5.86 -8.50 -5.33
C THR A 87 5.67 -7.45 -6.42
N LEU A 88 5.09 -6.31 -6.07
CA LEU A 88 4.86 -5.20 -7.00
C LEU A 88 6.15 -4.39 -7.23
N HIS A 89 6.95 -4.28 -6.18
CA HIS A 89 8.18 -3.50 -6.18
C HIS A 89 9.29 -4.27 -5.45
N ASP A 90 10.46 -4.29 -6.06
CA ASP A 90 11.66 -4.97 -5.56
C ASP A 90 12.61 -4.03 -4.78
N ASP A 91 12.26 -2.75 -4.66
CA ASP A 91 13.03 -1.78 -3.89
C ASP A 91 12.13 -0.93 -2.98
N MET A 92 12.74 -0.38 -1.92
CA MET A 92 12.04 0.44 -0.92
C MET A 92 11.56 1.78 -1.48
N PRO A 93 12.35 2.53 -2.28
CA PRO A 93 11.87 3.78 -2.88
C PRO A 93 10.55 3.63 -3.64
N ALA A 94 10.39 2.55 -4.41
CA ALA A 94 9.17 2.29 -5.16
C ALA A 94 7.98 1.90 -4.26
N LEU A 95 8.21 1.30 -3.09
CA LEU A 95 7.16 1.05 -2.10
C LEU A 95 6.69 2.32 -1.36
N GLN A 96 7.48 3.39 -1.37
CA GLN A 96 7.15 4.66 -0.72
C GLN A 96 6.43 5.66 -1.63
N ALA A 97 6.40 5.39 -2.94
CA ALA A 97 5.82 6.28 -3.97
C ALA A 97 4.28 6.27 -3.96
#